data_AF-A0A7X0G7W5-F1
#
_entry.id   AF-A0A7X0G7W5-F1
#
_cell.length_a   1.000
_cell.length_b   1.000
_cell.length_c   1.000
_cell.angle_alpha   90.00
_cell.angle_beta   90.00
_cell.angle_gamma   90.00
#
_symmetry.space_group_name_H-M   'P 1'
#
loop_
_entity.id
_entity.type
_entity.pdbx_description
1 polymer ?
#
loop_
_entity_poly.entity_id
_entity_poly.type
_entity_poly.pdbx_seq_one_letter_code
_entity_poly.pdbx_strand_id
1 'polypeptide(L)'
;MKSEQPNNRRILPLALLAVVVALLAGGLTFGLVKMTGSDSASDQTDPKPSATAPATENKPREVIAMVEHGEQHALLNFEVYPQGGQVTGTYTLVHFDGNGRKVEYPKDKPFKGTGSDTLFKLSNLGDQGPVEATLSADGTRLTFDQTFGVEETEWQVIDSESVFDGKVDEYAKRFESCSKKHDYNPCEGVS
;
A
#
# COMPACT_ATOMS: atom_id res chain seq x y z
N MET A 1 44.32 -17.40 39.50
CA MET A 1 43.80 -18.73 39.12
C MET A 1 42.29 -18.58 38.96
N LYS A 2 41.58 -18.86 37.87
CA LYS A 2 41.79 -19.24 36.45
C LYS A 2 40.56 -18.60 35.77
N SER A 3 40.71 -17.66 34.84
CA SER A 3 40.66 -17.89 33.38
C SER A 3 39.65 -18.97 32.97
N GLU A 4 38.53 -18.56 32.39
CA GLU A 4 37.93 -19.27 31.26
C GLU A 4 36.98 -18.36 30.48
N GLN A 5 37.51 -17.82 29.39
CA GLN A 5 36.76 -17.54 28.17
C GLN A 5 37.45 -18.36 27.07
N PRO A 6 36.68 -19.14 26.30
CA PRO A 6 36.91 -19.25 24.86
C PRO A 6 35.58 -18.94 24.14
N ASN A 7 35.46 -17.82 23.44
CA ASN A 7 35.90 -17.64 22.05
C ASN A 7 35.34 -18.74 21.13
N ASN A 8 34.30 -18.41 20.35
CA ASN A 8 34.32 -18.91 18.98
C ASN A 8 33.73 -17.90 17.99
N ARG A 9 34.67 -17.42 17.18
CA ARG A 9 34.53 -16.64 15.96
C ARG A 9 33.62 -17.35 14.96
N ARG A 10 32.66 -16.63 14.40
CA ARG A 10 32.28 -16.76 12.98
C ARG A 10 32.05 -15.38 12.37
N ILE A 11 33.18 -14.84 11.90
CA ILE A 11 33.26 -13.94 10.75
C ILE A 11 32.71 -14.70 9.55
N LEU A 12 31.87 -14.08 8.71
CA LEU A 12 31.76 -14.27 7.24
C LEU A 12 30.48 -13.58 6.70
N PRO A 13 30.47 -13.04 5.46
CA PRO A 13 31.20 -11.86 5.01
C PRO A 13 30.26 -10.79 4.38
N LEU A 14 30.75 -9.54 4.25
CA LEU A 14 30.23 -8.57 3.29
C LEU A 14 30.32 -9.18 1.87
N ALA A 15 29.19 -9.37 1.20
CA ALA A 15 29.15 -9.65 -0.23
C ALA A 15 28.65 -8.39 -0.96
N LEU A 16 29.62 -7.62 -1.46
CA LEU A 16 29.42 -6.53 -2.41
C LEU A 16 29.31 -7.19 -3.80
N LEU A 17 28.10 -7.28 -4.36
CA LEU A 17 27.92 -7.74 -5.74
C LEU A 17 27.61 -6.52 -6.63
N ALA A 18 28.67 -5.92 -7.16
CA ALA A 18 28.57 -5.09 -8.35
C ALA A 18 28.58 -6.03 -9.56
N VAL A 19 27.49 -6.06 -10.32
CA VAL A 19 27.47 -6.71 -11.63
C VAL A 19 27.24 -5.63 -12.69
N VAL A 20 28.36 -5.19 -13.26
CA VAL A 20 28.41 -4.51 -14.54
C VAL A 20 28.27 -5.59 -15.61
N VAL A 21 27.19 -5.56 -16.40
CA VAL A 21 27.15 -6.25 -17.69
C VAL A 21 27.14 -5.18 -18.77
N ALA A 22 28.30 -4.99 -19.37
CA ALA A 22 28.46 -4.31 -20.64
C ALA A 22 28.89 -5.34 -21.69
N LEU A 23 28.35 -5.19 -22.90
CA LEU A 23 28.94 -5.58 -24.20
C LEU A 23 28.89 -7.10 -24.53
N LEU A 24 28.51 -7.59 -25.73
CA LEU A 24 28.46 -7.10 -27.12
C LEU A 24 27.53 -7.99 -27.96
N ALA A 25 27.00 -7.49 -29.09
CA ALA A 25 27.42 -7.92 -30.45
C ALA A 25 26.32 -7.71 -31.52
N GLY A 26 26.77 -7.24 -32.69
CA GLY A 26 26.00 -6.99 -33.90
C GLY A 26 26.12 -5.51 -34.28
N GLY A 27 27.22 -5.01 -34.83
CA GLY A 27 28.00 -5.59 -35.91
C GLY A 27 27.34 -5.26 -37.23
N LEU A 28 27.69 -4.14 -37.86
CA LEU A 28 27.68 -3.98 -39.32
C LEU A 28 28.65 -2.86 -39.72
N THR A 29 29.33 -3.17 -40.81
CA THR A 29 30.64 -2.72 -41.23
C THR A 29 30.63 -1.45 -42.08
N PHE A 30 31.80 -0.84 -42.18
CA PHE A 30 32.17 0.18 -43.16
C PHE A 30 31.66 -0.12 -44.58
N GLY A 31 31.09 0.91 -45.20
CA GLY A 31 30.80 0.99 -46.63
C GLY A 31 30.92 2.44 -47.09
N LEU A 32 32.15 2.95 -47.21
CA LEU A 32 32.45 4.05 -48.13
C LEU A 32 32.57 3.44 -49.53
N VAL A 33 31.75 3.89 -50.49
CA VAL A 33 32.13 4.10 -51.90
C VAL A 33 31.00 4.78 -52.68
N LYS A 34 31.40 5.89 -53.34
CA LYS A 34 30.91 6.57 -54.55
C LYS A 34 29.60 7.36 -54.55
N MET A 35 29.79 8.68 -54.58
CA MET A 35 29.07 9.58 -55.49
C MET A 35 29.33 9.20 -56.96
N THR A 36 28.27 9.00 -57.74
CA THR A 36 28.14 9.33 -59.18
C THR A 36 26.69 9.09 -59.63
N GLY A 37 26.06 10.09 -60.27
CA GLY A 37 25.07 9.86 -61.34
C GLY A 37 23.60 10.14 -61.03
N SER A 38 22.97 10.88 -61.94
CA SER A 38 21.60 11.40 -62.02
C SER A 38 20.45 10.38 -62.03
N ASP A 39 19.27 10.92 -61.67
CA ASP A 39 17.89 10.62 -62.11
C ASP A 39 17.45 9.17 -62.29
N SER A 40 16.54 8.71 -61.42
CA SER A 40 15.20 8.22 -61.83
C SER A 40 14.37 7.81 -60.62
N ALA A 41 13.08 8.12 -60.70
CA ALA A 41 12.03 7.80 -59.74
C ALA A 41 11.96 6.30 -59.41
N SER A 42 11.67 5.97 -58.15
CA SER A 42 11.15 4.67 -57.73
C SER A 42 10.38 4.87 -56.42
N ASP A 43 9.08 4.55 -56.45
CA ASP A 43 8.17 4.48 -55.31
C ASP A 43 8.79 3.74 -54.12
N GLN A 44 8.97 4.45 -53.01
CA GLN A 44 9.30 3.85 -51.74
C GLN A 44 8.02 3.79 -50.91
N THR A 45 7.40 2.61 -50.88
CA THR A 45 6.27 2.32 -50.00
C THR A 45 6.82 2.29 -48.56
N ASP A 46 6.55 3.34 -47.79
CA ASP A 46 6.92 3.42 -46.39
C ASP A 46 6.32 2.24 -45.60
N PRO A 47 7.11 1.53 -44.76
CA PRO A 47 6.55 0.61 -43.80
C PRO A 47 5.76 1.40 -42.75
N LYS A 48 4.44 1.26 -42.80
CA LYS A 48 3.48 1.73 -41.80
C LYS A 48 4.00 1.43 -40.38
N PRO A 49 4.19 2.42 -39.49
CA PRO A 49 4.60 2.15 -38.12
C PRO A 49 3.55 1.28 -37.45
N SER A 50 4.01 0.17 -36.86
CA SER A 50 3.20 -0.70 -36.01
C SER A 50 2.52 0.13 -34.94
N ALA A 51 1.23 -0.14 -34.75
CA ALA A 51 0.41 0.48 -33.72
C ALA A 51 1.09 0.32 -32.36
N THR A 52 1.51 1.44 -31.77
CA THR A 52 1.91 1.53 -30.37
C THR A 52 0.75 0.98 -29.54
N ALA A 53 1.01 -0.05 -28.73
CA ALA A 53 0.07 -0.50 -27.72
C ALA A 53 -0.36 0.71 -26.87
N PRO A 54 -1.65 0.83 -26.49
CA PRO A 54 -2.10 1.97 -25.69
C PRO A 54 -1.24 2.04 -24.43
N ALA A 55 -0.64 3.21 -24.19
CA ALA A 55 0.06 3.48 -22.95
C ALA A 55 -0.94 3.28 -21.81
N THR A 56 -0.68 2.32 -20.93
CA THR A 56 -1.46 2.12 -19.71
C THR A 56 -1.48 3.45 -18.96
N GLU A 57 -2.67 4.04 -18.80
CA GLU A 57 -2.83 5.34 -18.17
C GLU A 57 -2.29 5.24 -16.74
N ASN A 58 -1.17 5.93 -16.45
CA ASN A 58 -0.52 5.92 -15.15
C ASN A 58 -1.27 6.85 -14.17
N LYS A 59 -2.58 6.69 -14.08
CA LYS A 59 -3.44 7.45 -13.17
C LYS A 59 -3.38 6.79 -11.79
N PRO A 60 -3.21 7.57 -10.70
CA PRO A 60 -3.31 7.02 -9.36
C PRO A 60 -4.70 6.43 -9.10
N ARG A 61 -4.73 5.29 -8.43
CA ARG A 61 -5.93 4.62 -7.92
C ARG A 61 -6.02 4.87 -6.43
N GLU A 62 -7.18 5.34 -5.98
CA GLU A 62 -7.49 5.45 -4.55
C GLU A 62 -7.88 4.06 -4.00
N VAL A 63 -7.45 3.76 -2.78
CA VAL A 63 -7.83 2.58 -2.02
C VAL A 63 -8.28 3.05 -0.65
N ILE A 64 -9.55 2.81 -0.34
CA ILE A 64 -10.16 3.11 0.95
C ILE A 64 -10.53 1.79 1.61
N ALA A 65 -9.95 1.50 2.78
CA ALA A 65 -10.21 0.26 3.49
C ALA A 65 -10.55 0.53 4.96
N MET A 66 -11.50 -0.21 5.50
CA MET A 66 -11.92 -0.10 6.89
C MET A 66 -12.00 -1.45 7.60
N VAL A 67 -11.98 -1.39 8.92
CA VAL A 67 -12.24 -2.53 9.79
C VAL A 67 -12.95 -2.09 11.06
N GLU A 68 -13.76 -2.99 11.60
CA GLU A 68 -14.47 -2.83 12.87
C GLU A 68 -14.08 -4.01 13.77
N HIS A 69 -13.63 -3.74 14.99
CA HIS A 69 -13.39 -4.76 16.02
C HIS A 69 -13.76 -4.22 17.39
N GLY A 70 -14.85 -4.75 17.97
CA GLY A 70 -15.36 -4.31 19.26
C GLY A 70 -15.67 -2.81 19.28
N GLU A 71 -14.96 -2.06 20.13
CA GLU A 71 -15.08 -0.61 20.30
C GLU A 71 -14.20 0.19 19.34
N GLN A 72 -13.46 -0.45 18.44
CA GLN A 72 -12.50 0.19 17.54
C GLN A 72 -12.98 0.12 16.09
N HIS A 73 -12.87 1.26 15.40
CA HIS A 73 -13.13 1.40 13.97
C HIS A 73 -11.93 2.08 13.35
N ALA A 74 -11.36 1.49 12.31
CA ALA A 74 -10.19 2.04 11.62
C ALA A 74 -10.46 2.23 10.14
N LEU A 75 -9.79 3.23 9.57
CA LEU A 75 -9.86 3.61 8.17
C LEU A 75 -8.45 3.89 7.65
N LEU A 76 -8.15 3.35 6.47
CA LEU A 76 -7.03 3.76 5.62
C LEU A 76 -7.60 4.38 4.35
N ASN A 77 -7.07 5.53 3.95
CA ASN A 77 -7.28 6.10 2.63
C ASN A 77 -5.92 6.43 2.01
N PHE A 78 -5.62 5.91 0.82
CA PHE A 78 -4.36 6.16 0.13
C PHE A 78 -4.43 6.03 -1.37
N GLU A 79 -3.48 6.67 -2.05
CA GLU A 79 -3.31 6.58 -3.50
C GLU A 79 -2.15 5.66 -3.89
N VAL A 80 -2.35 4.91 -4.98
CA VAL A 80 -1.37 3.96 -5.55
C VAL A 80 -1.22 4.22 -7.05
N TYR A 81 0.01 4.28 -7.54
CA TYR A 81 0.30 4.32 -8.97
C TYR A 81 0.43 2.90 -9.56
N PRO A 82 -0.22 2.58 -10.69
CA PRO A 82 -0.17 1.24 -11.30
C PRO A 82 1.24 0.78 -11.66
N GLN A 83 2.12 1.67 -12.10
CA GLN A 83 3.53 1.35 -12.39
C GLN A 83 4.41 1.22 -11.15
N GLY A 84 3.78 1.33 -9.98
CA GLY A 84 4.43 1.40 -8.70
C GLY A 84 4.99 2.78 -8.37
N GLY A 85 5.38 2.95 -7.12
CA GLY A 85 5.97 4.20 -6.64
C GLY A 85 5.65 4.48 -5.19
N GLN A 86 5.70 5.77 -4.85
CA GLN A 86 5.38 6.25 -3.52
C GLN A 86 3.88 6.12 -3.23
N VAL A 87 3.57 5.64 -2.04
CA VAL A 87 2.23 5.66 -1.46
C VAL A 87 2.16 6.79 -0.44
N THR A 88 1.08 7.55 -0.47
CA THR A 88 0.74 8.54 0.55
C THR A 88 -0.71 8.38 0.93
N GLY A 89 -1.00 8.47 2.22
CA GLY A 89 -2.34 8.29 2.72
C GLY A 89 -2.52 8.75 4.14
N THR A 90 -3.73 8.55 4.64
CA THR A 90 -4.17 8.88 5.98
C THR A 90 -4.71 7.64 6.69
N TYR A 91 -4.46 7.58 7.98
CA TYR A 91 -4.97 6.55 8.88
C TYR A 91 -5.82 7.22 9.96
N THR A 92 -7.04 6.73 10.13
CA THR A 92 -7.96 7.18 11.16
C THR A 92 -8.31 6.01 12.06
N LEU A 93 -8.21 6.23 13.37
CA LEU A 93 -8.68 5.31 14.40
C LEU A 93 -9.75 6.01 15.22
N VAL A 94 -10.91 5.38 15.36
CA VAL A 94 -11.95 5.78 16.29
C VAL A 94 -12.07 4.69 17.33
N HIS A 95 -11.95 5.07 18.58
CA HIS A 95 -12.22 4.20 19.72
C HIS A 95 -13.41 4.75 20.48
N PHE A 96 -14.30 3.87 20.93
CA PHE A 96 -15.40 4.20 21.81
C PHE A 96 -15.07 3.78 23.24
N ASP A 97 -15.41 4.60 24.23
CA ASP A 97 -15.41 4.14 25.62
C ASP A 97 -16.59 3.18 25.86
N GLY A 98 -16.61 2.49 27.00
CA GLY A 98 -17.70 1.57 27.37
C GLY A 98 -19.09 2.22 27.53
N ASN A 99 -19.21 3.54 27.37
CA ASN A 99 -20.48 4.28 27.33
C ASN A 99 -20.80 4.79 25.91
N GLY A 100 -20.05 4.38 24.89
CA GLY A 100 -20.26 4.77 23.49
C GLY A 100 -19.79 6.17 23.15
N ARG A 101 -18.96 6.82 23.98
CA ARG A 101 -18.37 8.11 23.64
C ARG A 101 -17.10 7.91 22.83
N LYS A 102 -16.95 8.65 21.74
CA LYS A 102 -15.72 8.67 20.94
C LYS A 102 -14.57 9.19 21.82
N VAL A 103 -13.54 8.38 22.02
CA VAL A 103 -12.26 8.77 22.60
C VAL A 103 -11.42 9.38 21.48
N GLU A 104 -10.98 10.63 21.65
CA GLU A 104 -10.27 11.35 20.61
C GLU A 104 -8.89 10.73 20.34
N TYR A 105 -8.73 10.20 19.15
CA TYR A 105 -7.43 9.93 18.53
C TYR A 105 -7.21 10.93 17.39
N PRO A 106 -5.95 11.23 17.03
CA PRO A 106 -5.67 12.08 15.88
C PRO A 106 -6.38 11.53 14.64
N LYS A 107 -7.34 12.29 14.12
CA LYS A 107 -7.96 11.99 12.83
C LYS A 107 -6.92 12.20 11.74
N ASP A 108 -6.92 11.33 10.75
CA ASP A 108 -6.14 11.45 9.53
C ASP A 108 -4.62 11.52 9.76
N LYS A 109 -4.09 10.61 10.59
CA LYS A 109 -2.65 10.47 10.80
C LYS A 109 -1.98 10.15 9.46
N PRO A 110 -1.06 10.99 8.95
CA PRO A 110 -0.44 10.76 7.66
C PRO A 110 0.53 9.58 7.73
N PHE A 111 0.56 8.79 6.68
CA PHE A 111 1.55 7.74 6.47
C PHE A 111 2.15 7.80 5.07
N LYS A 112 3.25 7.08 4.88
CA LYS A 112 3.95 6.97 3.59
C LYS A 112 4.23 5.52 3.31
N GLY A 113 4.53 5.20 2.06
CA GLY A 113 4.94 3.85 1.71
C GLY A 113 5.46 3.75 0.30
N THR A 114 5.59 2.51 -0.14
CA THR A 114 5.84 2.15 -1.52
C THR A 114 4.93 1.00 -1.90
N GLY A 115 4.54 0.92 -3.15
CA GLY A 115 3.80 -0.25 -3.61
C GLY A 115 3.60 -0.24 -5.11
N SER A 116 3.04 -1.32 -5.62
CA SER A 116 2.70 -1.51 -7.01
C SER A 116 1.53 -2.48 -7.11
N ASP A 117 0.55 -2.13 -7.95
CA ASP A 117 -0.61 -2.96 -8.27
C ASP A 117 -1.42 -3.40 -7.02
N THR A 118 -1.06 -4.53 -6.43
CA THR A 118 -1.74 -5.16 -5.29
C THR A 118 -0.87 -5.25 -4.04
N LEU A 119 0.43 -4.97 -4.10
CA LEU A 119 1.36 -5.12 -2.97
C LEU A 119 1.85 -3.76 -2.49
N PHE A 120 1.74 -3.52 -1.18
CA PHE A 120 2.13 -2.26 -0.55
C PHE A 120 2.98 -2.50 0.70
N LYS A 121 3.90 -1.57 0.94
CA LYS A 121 4.72 -1.48 2.14
C LYS A 121 4.48 -0.13 2.78
N LEU A 122 3.74 -0.11 3.87
CA LEU A 122 3.21 1.08 4.53
C LEU A 122 4.05 1.38 5.78
N SER A 123 4.67 2.54 5.80
CA SER A 123 5.56 3.01 6.88
C SER A 123 4.80 3.90 7.86
N ASN A 124 5.24 3.92 9.13
CA ASN A 124 4.66 4.72 10.22
C ASN A 124 3.24 4.28 10.67
N LEU A 125 2.83 3.07 10.32
CA LEU A 125 1.59 2.43 10.78
C LEU A 125 1.84 1.43 11.93
N GLY A 126 2.76 0.47 11.74
CA GLY A 126 3.07 -0.56 12.73
C GLY A 126 4.14 -0.15 13.75
N ASP A 127 4.08 -0.75 14.94
CA ASP A 127 5.05 -0.50 16.02
C ASP A 127 6.40 -1.21 15.80
N GLN A 128 6.40 -2.31 15.03
CA GLN A 128 7.58 -3.15 14.77
C GLN A 128 8.26 -2.85 13.44
N GLY A 129 7.75 -1.89 12.66
CA GLY A 129 8.28 -1.53 11.36
C GLY A 129 7.18 -1.29 10.33
N PRO A 130 7.55 -1.23 9.04
CA PRO A 130 6.57 -1.12 7.96
C PRO A 130 5.61 -2.32 7.98
N VAL A 131 4.34 -2.05 7.68
CA VAL A 131 3.29 -3.05 7.49
C VAL A 131 3.23 -3.41 6.01
N GLU A 132 3.22 -4.69 5.68
CA GLU A 132 2.99 -5.16 4.31
C GLU A 132 1.50 -5.44 4.10
N ALA A 133 0.95 -4.97 2.98
CA ALA A 133 -0.46 -5.05 2.66
C ALA A 133 -0.66 -5.62 1.25
N THR A 134 -1.63 -6.51 1.10
CA THR A 134 -2.01 -7.12 -0.18
C THR A 134 -3.48 -6.84 -0.48
N LEU A 135 -3.77 -6.22 -1.62
CA LEU A 135 -5.13 -6.09 -2.14
C LEU A 135 -5.53 -7.38 -2.86
N SER A 136 -6.72 -7.89 -2.55
CA SER A 136 -7.30 -9.05 -3.23
C SER A 136 -7.49 -8.80 -4.72
N ALA A 137 -7.50 -9.88 -5.51
CA ALA A 137 -7.67 -9.80 -6.97
C ALA A 137 -9.02 -9.17 -7.40
N ASP A 138 -10.06 -9.30 -6.57
CA ASP A 138 -11.37 -8.67 -6.77
C ASP A 138 -11.44 -7.22 -6.26
N GLY A 139 -10.39 -6.73 -5.62
CA GLY A 139 -10.31 -5.37 -5.08
C GLY A 139 -11.15 -5.11 -3.83
N THR A 140 -11.71 -6.16 -3.20
CA THR A 140 -12.66 -6.00 -2.08
C THR A 140 -12.03 -6.11 -0.69
N ARG A 141 -10.79 -6.62 -0.58
CA ARG A 141 -10.14 -6.90 0.70
C ARG A 141 -8.68 -6.49 0.70
N LEU A 142 -8.25 -5.83 1.76
CA LEU A 142 -6.86 -5.50 2.03
C LEU A 142 -6.37 -6.37 3.21
N THR A 143 -5.35 -7.20 2.98
CA THR A 143 -4.80 -8.11 3.99
C THR A 143 -3.42 -7.66 4.43
N PHE A 144 -3.15 -7.66 5.73
CA PHE A 144 -1.89 -7.25 6.32
C PHE A 144 -1.08 -8.42 6.86
N ASP A 145 0.25 -8.29 6.87
CA ASP A 145 1.17 -9.25 7.49
C ASP A 145 1.18 -9.18 9.03
N GLN A 146 0.67 -8.09 9.59
CA GLN A 146 0.55 -7.85 11.03
C GLN A 146 -0.63 -6.93 11.34
N THR A 147 -1.10 -6.98 12.58
CA THR A 147 -2.10 -6.04 13.12
C THR A 147 -1.46 -4.70 13.49
N PHE A 148 -2.19 -3.60 13.35
CA PHE A 148 -1.79 -2.29 13.86
C PHE A 148 -3.04 -1.46 14.18
N GLY A 149 -3.08 -0.84 15.35
CA GLY A 149 -4.21 -0.03 15.81
C GLY A 149 -5.48 -0.81 16.15
N VAL A 150 -5.82 -1.84 15.38
CA VAL A 150 -6.94 -2.77 15.57
C VAL A 150 -6.42 -4.20 15.42
N GLU A 151 -6.91 -5.14 16.23
CA GLU A 151 -6.49 -6.56 16.24
C GLU A 151 -7.06 -7.38 15.07
N GLU A 152 -7.01 -6.82 13.86
CA GLU A 152 -7.52 -7.44 12.64
C GLU A 152 -6.54 -7.26 11.48
N THR A 153 -6.27 -8.35 10.76
CA THR A 153 -5.38 -8.35 9.58
C THR A 153 -6.13 -8.26 8.26
N GLU A 154 -7.45 -8.46 8.24
CA GLU A 154 -8.26 -8.41 7.03
C GLU A 154 -9.23 -7.23 7.08
N TRP A 155 -9.05 -6.27 6.18
CA TRP A 155 -9.86 -5.04 6.14
C TRP A 155 -10.67 -5.01 4.85
N GLN A 156 -11.89 -4.49 4.95
CA GLN A 156 -12.82 -4.38 3.83
C GLN A 156 -12.51 -3.11 3.03
N VAL A 157 -12.36 -3.23 1.71
CA VAL A 157 -12.33 -2.07 0.82
C VAL A 157 -13.74 -1.53 0.65
N ILE A 158 -13.89 -0.22 0.82
CA ILE A 158 -15.16 0.50 0.78
C ILE A 158 -15.14 1.59 -0.28
N ASP A 159 -16.32 2.01 -0.71
CA ASP A 159 -16.47 2.97 -1.82
C ASP A 159 -16.15 4.42 -1.42
N SER A 160 -16.23 4.76 -0.12
CA SER A 160 -16.00 6.14 0.36
C SER A 160 -15.83 6.21 1.88
N GLU A 161 -15.22 7.30 2.37
CA GLU A 161 -15.13 7.61 3.80
C GLU A 161 -16.52 7.76 4.46
N SER A 162 -17.55 8.14 3.70
CA SER A 162 -18.92 8.25 4.23
C SER A 162 -19.51 6.91 4.67
N VAL A 163 -19.06 5.79 4.07
CA VAL A 163 -19.43 4.45 4.55
C VAL A 163 -18.84 4.21 5.94
N PHE A 164 -17.59 4.60 6.15
CA PHE A 164 -16.93 4.52 7.46
C PHE A 164 -17.61 5.43 8.51
N ASP A 165 -17.86 6.70 8.17
CA ASP A 165 -18.57 7.63 9.08
C ASP A 165 -19.96 7.09 9.46
N GLY A 166 -20.68 6.50 8.50
CA GLY A 166 -21.96 5.84 8.75
C GLY A 166 -21.87 4.69 9.76
N LYS A 167 -20.81 3.87 9.68
CA LYS A 167 -20.56 2.77 10.62
C LYS A 167 -20.22 3.25 12.02
N VAL A 168 -19.35 4.25 12.11
CA VAL A 168 -19.01 4.90 13.37
C VAL A 168 -20.26 5.50 14.04
N ASP A 169 -21.12 6.17 13.28
CA ASP A 169 -22.35 6.75 13.82
C ASP A 169 -23.42 5.69 14.15
N GLU A 170 -23.50 4.60 13.38
CA GLU A 170 -24.34 3.43 13.70
C GLU A 170 -23.96 2.81 15.04
N TYR A 171 -22.66 2.66 15.30
CA TYR A 171 -22.15 2.14 16.57
C TYR A 171 -22.50 3.08 17.73
N ALA A 172 -22.23 4.38 17.59
CA ALA A 172 -22.51 5.39 18.62
C ALA A 172 -23.99 5.41 19.04
N LYS A 173 -24.92 5.28 18.09
CA LYS A 173 -26.37 5.30 18.34
C LYS A 173 -26.84 4.21 19.30
N ARG A 174 -26.13 3.09 19.41
CA ARG A 174 -26.48 1.99 20.32
C ARG A 174 -26.54 2.46 21.79
N PHE A 175 -25.70 3.45 22.13
CA PHE A 175 -25.56 3.98 23.49
C PHE A 175 -26.46 5.19 23.79
N GLU A 176 -27.04 5.83 22.76
CA GLU A 176 -28.00 6.93 22.96
C GLU A 176 -29.21 6.49 23.79
N SER A 177 -29.65 5.24 23.63
CA SER A 177 -30.76 4.66 24.40
C SER A 177 -30.40 4.38 25.88
N CYS A 178 -29.12 4.11 26.17
CA CYS A 178 -28.62 3.83 27.52
C CYS A 178 -28.47 5.10 28.37
N SER A 179 -28.23 6.25 27.73
CA SER A 179 -28.09 7.55 28.42
C SER A 179 -29.39 8.14 29.00
N LYS A 180 -30.57 7.59 28.61
CA LYS A 180 -31.88 8.16 28.97
C LYS A 180 -32.58 7.51 30.17
N LYS A 181 -31.95 6.54 30.85
CA LYS A 181 -32.52 5.91 32.06
C LYS A 181 -31.46 5.86 33.17
N HIS A 182 -31.35 6.95 33.93
CA HIS A 182 -30.62 6.96 35.19
C HIS A 182 -31.38 6.13 36.24
N ASP A 183 -30.77 5.03 36.67
CA ASP A 183 -30.72 4.50 38.07
C ASP A 183 -30.09 3.09 38.15
N TYR A 184 -29.70 2.47 37.04
CA TYR A 184 -28.95 1.20 37.02
C TYR A 184 -27.96 1.16 35.85
N ASN A 185 -26.78 0.54 36.02
CA ASN A 185 -25.78 0.38 34.95
C ASN A 185 -26.30 -0.61 33.89
N PRO A 186 -26.72 -0.15 32.70
CA PRO A 186 -27.45 -0.98 31.75
C PRO A 186 -26.52 -1.82 30.85
N CYS A 187 -25.20 -1.71 31.02
CA CYS A 187 -24.19 -2.35 30.16
C CYS A 187 -23.52 -3.58 30.78
N GLU A 188 -24.01 -4.10 31.93
CA GLU A 188 -23.61 -5.43 32.38
C GLU A 188 -24.17 -6.50 31.41
N GLY A 189 -23.30 -7.09 30.59
CA GLY A 189 -23.62 -8.27 29.78
C GLY A 189 -23.72 -8.06 28.27
N VAL A 190 -23.31 -6.90 27.74
CA VAL A 190 -23.07 -6.73 26.29
C VAL A 190 -21.59 -7.02 26.04
N SER A 191 -21.24 -8.30 26.02
CA SER A 191 -19.91 -8.82 25.66
C SER A 191 -20.03 -9.77 24.49
#